data_AF-A0A7W1IQB9-F1
#
_entry.id   AF-A0A7W1IQB9-F1
#
_cell.length_a   1.000
_cell.length_b   1.000
_cell.length_c   1.000
_cell.angle_alpha   90.00
_cell.angle_beta   90.00
_cell.angle_gamma   90.00
#
_symmetry.space_group_name_H-M   'P 1'
#
loop_
_entity.id
_entity.type
_entity.pdbx_description
1 polymer ?
#
loop_
_entity_poly.entity_id
_entity_poly.type
_entity_poly.pdbx_seq_one_letter_code
_entity_poly.pdbx_strand_id
1 'polypeptide(L)'
;MHQPMSAEVFLRCVLIGTMFLSASTSAEPADAYGDGLAALQIGDLRRVEACCLDLAKDPATRFKGAMLRARVLESRGNVAAALAILESACKPGVLTDMPADLQLLVAHLLVLCQREVDALDICDRLGRAQTGAGCALAAEGAAEAYASLQRWDEADRWIAFAIAAAESVPADYRDASLVTRLHASKQVFADTREVLTHGIGYRLYRLANERRAAGDNREAVVLYDRLLAQHAHNRGRPIFSIASLADPRIEDLPIHDIYAAAASVYRGACLLEMGQYREAQSALTTAAQDRSSPYLAEALRLLGDTALEGSGDAILAARRYSEAIAWLDQAAARPPTDARLLVPDASRVVARPADRMRGYEGWGNLTWFHASPGQVYNADTCTWYGDYQRLLAQTRR
;
A
#
# COMPACT_ATOMS: atom_id res chain seq x y z
N MET A 1 9.15 7.52 27.20
CA MET A 1 8.88 6.11 26.87
C MET A 1 9.20 5.91 25.40
N HIS A 2 10.33 5.27 25.08
CA HIS A 2 10.67 4.94 23.70
C HIS A 2 9.93 3.66 23.31
N GLN A 3 9.02 3.74 22.34
CA GLN A 3 8.45 2.53 21.74
C GLN A 3 9.54 1.85 20.90
N PRO A 4 9.70 0.51 20.98
CA PRO A 4 10.60 -0.21 20.12
C PRO A 4 10.16 -0.04 18.66
N MET A 5 11.13 0.23 17.78
CA MET A 5 10.93 0.28 16.34
C MET A 5 10.34 -1.05 15.85
N SER A 6 9.39 -1.02 14.91
CA SER A 6 8.88 -2.24 14.30
C SER A 6 9.98 -2.91 13.46
N ALA A 7 9.97 -4.24 13.39
CA ALA A 7 10.93 -5.02 12.61
C ALA A 7 10.98 -4.59 11.12
N GLU A 8 9.89 -4.02 10.60
CA GLU A 8 9.76 -3.53 9.23
C GLU A 8 10.54 -2.22 9.00
N VAL A 9 10.52 -1.28 9.96
CA VAL A 9 11.33 -0.06 9.90
C VAL A 9 12.81 -0.40 10.00
N PHE A 10 13.17 -1.36 10.88
CA PHE A 10 14.54 -1.87 10.97
C PHE A 10 15.00 -2.49 9.64
N LEU A 11 14.15 -3.30 8.99
CA LEU A 11 14.43 -3.88 7.67
C LEU A 11 14.59 -2.83 6.58
N ARG A 12 13.81 -1.73 6.59
CA ARG A 12 13.99 -0.62 5.63
C ARG A 12 15.30 0.13 5.85
N CYS A 13 15.66 0.46 7.10
CA CYS A 13 16.93 1.12 7.40
C CYS A 13 18.13 0.24 6.98
N VAL A 14 18.02 -1.08 7.17
CA VAL A 14 19.04 -2.05 6.73
C VAL A 14 19.05 -2.19 5.20
N LEU A 15 17.92 -2.30 4.52
CA LEU A 15 17.85 -2.48 3.06
C LEU A 15 18.30 -1.23 2.29
N ILE A 16 17.87 -0.04 2.71
CA ILE A 16 18.36 1.23 2.12
C ILE A 16 19.85 1.34 2.40
N GLY A 17 20.31 1.03 3.62
CA GLY A 17 21.72 1.12 3.99
C GLY A 17 22.67 0.15 3.28
N THR A 18 22.21 -1.04 2.93
CA THR A 18 23.09 -2.11 2.41
C THR A 18 23.33 -2.05 0.91
N MET A 19 22.41 -1.47 0.13
CA MET A 19 22.51 -1.42 -1.34
C MET A 19 23.17 -0.15 -1.87
N PHE A 20 23.25 0.94 -1.08
CA PHE A 20 24.09 2.09 -1.43
C PHE A 20 25.57 1.73 -1.64
N LEU A 21 25.98 0.53 -1.19
CA LEU A 21 27.38 0.12 -1.06
C LEU A 21 27.79 -1.02 -1.98
N SER A 22 26.85 -1.81 -2.51
CA SER A 22 27.17 -2.86 -3.50
C SER A 22 27.61 -2.28 -4.86
N ALA A 23 27.19 -1.05 -5.18
CA ALA A 23 27.58 -0.38 -6.42
C ALA A 23 29.03 0.15 -6.41
N SER A 24 29.69 0.24 -5.25
CA SER A 24 31.06 0.77 -5.12
C SER A 24 32.13 -0.29 -4.81
N THR A 25 31.75 -1.56 -4.61
CA THR A 25 32.71 -2.61 -4.23
C THR A 25 33.36 -3.26 -5.44
N SER A 26 34.26 -2.55 -6.12
CA SER A 26 35.27 -3.18 -6.96
C SER A 26 36.37 -3.77 -6.06
N ALA A 27 36.21 -5.03 -5.62
CA ALA A 27 37.26 -5.90 -5.04
C ALA A 27 38.40 -5.23 -4.23
N GLU A 28 38.10 -4.22 -3.40
CA GLU A 28 39.08 -3.70 -2.46
C GLU A 28 39.27 -4.71 -1.32
N PRO A 29 40.49 -4.87 -0.77
CA PRO A 29 40.71 -5.72 0.40
C PRO A 29 39.75 -5.31 1.51
N ALA A 30 39.22 -6.27 2.26
CA ALA A 30 38.27 -6.06 3.36
C ALA A 30 38.79 -4.96 4.31
N ASP A 31 38.34 -3.73 4.08
CA ASP A 31 38.70 -2.58 4.88
C ASP A 31 37.79 -2.54 6.11
N ALA A 32 38.21 -1.80 7.14
CA ALA A 32 37.43 -1.69 8.39
C ALA A 32 35.99 -1.19 8.14
N TYR A 33 35.73 -0.52 7.01
CA TYR A 33 34.42 -0.05 6.63
C TYR A 33 33.54 -1.19 6.10
N GLY A 34 34.01 -2.00 5.16
CA GLY A 34 33.32 -3.21 4.70
C GLY A 34 32.98 -4.16 5.85
N ASP A 35 33.94 -4.36 6.76
CA ASP A 35 33.75 -5.16 7.98
C ASP A 35 32.67 -4.58 8.91
N GLY A 36 32.66 -3.26 9.08
CA GLY A 36 31.65 -2.55 9.85
C GLY A 36 30.25 -2.65 9.23
N LEU A 37 30.14 -2.61 7.91
CA LEU A 37 28.87 -2.78 7.20
C LEU A 37 28.33 -4.20 7.33
N ALA A 38 29.19 -5.21 7.16
CA ALA A 38 28.83 -6.60 7.37
C ALA A 38 28.38 -6.86 8.81
N ALA A 39 29.06 -6.25 9.79
CA ALA A 39 28.66 -6.32 11.20
C ALA A 39 27.30 -5.67 11.46
N LEU A 40 27.02 -4.52 10.82
CA LEU A 40 25.73 -3.84 10.94
C LEU A 40 24.58 -4.69 10.39
N GLN A 41 24.79 -5.36 9.26
CA GLN A 41 23.80 -6.26 8.64
C GLN A 41 23.34 -7.39 9.57
N ILE A 42 24.27 -7.96 10.33
CA ILE A 42 23.97 -9.05 11.29
C ILE A 42 23.61 -8.54 12.69
N GLY A 43 23.55 -7.21 12.89
CA GLY A 43 23.22 -6.59 14.18
C GLY A 43 24.34 -6.63 15.23
N ASP A 44 25.60 -6.89 14.85
CA ASP A 44 26.75 -6.87 15.77
C ASP A 44 27.24 -5.44 16.02
N LEU A 45 26.46 -4.69 16.81
CA LEU A 45 26.75 -3.27 17.08
C LEU A 45 28.10 -3.04 17.77
N ARG A 46 28.63 -4.02 18.50
CA ARG A 46 29.95 -3.90 19.14
C ARG A 46 31.05 -3.90 18.10
N ARG A 47 30.96 -4.79 17.11
CA ARG A 47 31.92 -4.82 16.00
C ARG A 47 31.80 -3.55 15.14
N VAL A 48 30.59 -3.04 14.90
CA VAL A 48 30.41 -1.75 14.21
C VAL A 48 31.10 -0.61 14.96
N GLU A 49 30.93 -0.52 16.28
CA GLU A 49 31.56 0.50 17.11
C GLU A 49 33.10 0.40 17.09
N ALA A 50 33.67 -0.82 17.09
CA ALA A 50 35.11 -1.03 16.93
C ALA A 50 35.62 -0.54 15.57
N CYS A 51 34.93 -0.90 14.48
CA CYS A 51 35.24 -0.42 13.13
C CYS A 51 35.17 1.11 13.03
N CYS A 52 34.17 1.75 13.66
CA CYS A 52 34.07 3.22 13.72
C CYS A 52 35.29 3.86 14.39
N LEU A 53 35.77 3.28 15.50
CA LEU A 53 36.95 3.78 16.21
C LEU A 53 38.23 3.63 15.40
N ASP A 54 38.38 2.54 14.66
CA ASP A 54 39.52 2.33 13.77
C ASP A 54 39.53 3.30 12.60
N LEU A 55 38.39 3.48 11.92
CA LEU A 55 38.24 4.45 10.82
C LEU A 55 38.41 5.90 11.30
N ALA A 56 38.12 6.21 12.55
CA ALA A 56 38.31 7.57 13.10
C ALA A 56 39.79 7.94 13.29
N LYS A 57 40.73 6.97 13.30
CA LYS A 57 42.16 7.22 13.49
C LYS A 57 42.82 7.86 12.27
N ASP A 58 42.25 7.65 11.08
CA ASP A 58 42.79 8.15 9.81
C ASP A 58 41.87 9.26 9.25
N PRO A 59 42.37 10.49 9.05
CA PRO A 59 41.61 11.58 8.43
C PRO A 59 40.97 11.20 7.08
N ALA A 60 41.60 10.33 6.29
CA ALA A 60 41.08 9.93 4.98
C ALA A 60 39.86 9.00 5.09
N THR A 61 39.72 8.24 6.18
CA THR A 61 38.60 7.30 6.38
C THR A 61 37.64 7.74 7.50
N ARG A 62 37.91 8.88 8.13
CA ARG A 62 37.05 9.46 9.17
C ARG A 62 35.58 9.61 8.75
N PHE A 63 35.30 9.93 7.49
CA PHE A 63 33.93 10.05 6.99
C PHE A 63 33.22 8.69 6.94
N LYS A 64 33.92 7.61 6.53
CA LYS A 64 33.41 6.23 6.55
C LYS A 64 33.03 5.82 7.98
N GLY A 65 33.86 6.20 8.97
CA GLY A 65 33.57 5.98 10.40
C GLY A 65 32.34 6.77 10.88
N ALA A 66 32.19 8.03 10.46
CA ALA A 66 31.01 8.84 10.75
C ALA A 66 29.74 8.24 10.12
N MET A 67 29.81 7.74 8.89
CA MET A 67 28.69 7.04 8.22
C MET A 67 28.23 5.81 8.99
N LEU A 68 29.15 4.91 9.36
CA LEU A 68 28.80 3.73 10.16
C LEU A 68 28.13 4.11 11.48
N ARG A 69 28.68 5.11 12.18
CA ARG A 69 28.13 5.58 13.44
C ARG A 69 26.74 6.21 13.28
N ALA A 70 26.53 7.00 12.22
CA ALA A 70 25.23 7.56 11.89
C ALA A 70 24.21 6.46 11.62
N ARG A 71 24.58 5.39 10.89
CA ARG A 71 23.71 4.23 10.65
C ARG A 71 23.34 3.48 11.94
N VAL A 72 24.27 3.33 12.88
CA VAL A 72 23.95 2.74 14.21
C VAL A 72 22.96 3.62 14.98
N LEU A 73 23.09 4.95 14.90
CA LEU A 73 22.16 5.86 15.55
C LEU A 73 20.78 5.84 14.88
N GLU A 74 20.74 5.82 13.56
CA GLU A 74 19.52 5.63 12.76
C GLU A 74 18.80 4.33 13.14
N SER A 75 19.53 3.19 13.21
CA SER A 75 18.95 1.89 13.59
C SER A 75 18.46 1.84 15.03
N ARG A 76 18.90 2.78 15.89
CA ARG A 76 18.41 2.99 17.26
C ARG A 76 17.28 4.04 17.32
N GLY A 77 16.87 4.60 16.18
CA GLY A 77 15.83 5.63 16.07
C GLY A 77 16.31 7.03 16.45
N ASN A 78 17.61 7.24 16.65
CA ASN A 78 18.19 8.54 17.00
C ASN A 78 18.65 9.30 15.75
N VAL A 79 17.69 9.60 14.87
CA VAL A 79 17.92 10.25 13.57
C VAL A 79 18.61 11.61 13.71
N ALA A 80 18.19 12.43 14.68
CA ALA A 80 18.78 13.75 14.91
C ALA A 80 20.27 13.66 15.28
N ALA A 81 20.67 12.70 16.13
CA ALA A 81 22.07 12.48 16.45
C ALA A 81 22.85 11.90 15.27
N ALA A 82 22.23 11.02 14.47
CA ALA A 82 22.84 10.49 13.25
C ALA A 82 23.20 11.64 12.29
N LEU A 83 22.24 12.55 12.04
CA LEU A 83 22.44 13.72 11.19
C LEU A 83 23.53 14.65 11.76
N ALA A 84 23.47 14.96 13.07
CA ALA A 84 24.46 15.83 13.72
C ALA A 84 25.89 15.27 13.62
N ILE A 85 26.07 13.94 13.69
CA ILE A 85 27.38 13.32 13.50
C ILE A 85 27.91 13.55 12.08
N LEU A 86 27.07 13.36 11.06
CA LEU A 86 27.47 13.59 9.68
C LEU A 86 27.76 15.07 9.43
N GLU A 87 26.90 15.97 9.89
CA GLU A 87 27.11 17.43 9.80
C GLU A 87 28.42 17.84 10.47
N SER A 88 28.76 17.28 11.64
CA SER A 88 30.01 17.55 12.36
C SER A 88 31.27 16.95 11.71
N ALA A 89 31.11 15.85 10.97
CA ALA A 89 32.19 15.24 10.21
C ALA A 89 32.55 16.07 8.97
N CYS A 90 31.64 16.95 8.55
CA CYS A 90 31.80 17.83 7.41
C CYS A 90 32.32 19.21 7.84
N LYS A 91 33.06 19.88 6.97
CA LYS A 91 33.38 21.30 7.20
C LYS A 91 32.07 22.10 7.10
N PRO A 92 31.83 23.08 8.00
CA PRO A 92 30.66 23.94 7.93
C PRO A 92 30.52 24.55 6.53
N GLY A 93 29.36 24.36 5.90
CA GLY A 93 29.05 24.89 4.56
C GLY A 93 29.55 24.06 3.38
N VAL A 94 30.16 22.89 3.61
CA VAL A 94 30.77 22.06 2.54
C VAL A 94 30.10 20.68 2.46
N LEU A 95 28.80 20.64 2.24
CA LEU A 95 28.10 19.39 1.89
C LEU A 95 28.44 18.94 0.45
N THR A 96 28.90 19.86 -0.40
CA THR A 96 29.18 19.62 -1.82
C THR A 96 30.40 18.74 -2.08
N ASP A 97 31.39 18.78 -1.19
CA ASP A 97 32.67 18.07 -1.37
C ASP A 97 32.61 16.63 -0.83
N MET A 98 31.44 16.22 -0.34
CA MET A 98 31.24 14.88 0.18
C MET A 98 31.13 13.85 -0.95
N PRO A 99 31.59 12.61 -0.73
CA PRO A 99 31.22 11.48 -1.57
C PRO A 99 29.70 11.38 -1.76
N ALA A 100 29.26 10.95 -2.95
CA ALA A 100 27.84 10.96 -3.34
C ALA A 100 26.96 10.07 -2.44
N ASP A 101 27.48 8.92 -2.02
CA ASP A 101 26.88 8.00 -1.05
C ASP A 101 26.63 8.67 0.31
N LEU A 102 27.56 9.49 0.78
CA LEU A 102 27.40 10.26 2.01
C LEU A 102 26.34 11.37 1.83
N GLN A 103 26.34 12.07 0.69
CA GLN A 103 25.30 13.07 0.40
C GLN A 103 23.91 12.44 0.37
N LEU A 104 23.76 11.26 -0.21
CA LEU A 104 22.48 10.52 -0.25
C LEU A 104 22.03 10.09 1.15
N LEU A 105 22.96 9.64 2.00
CA LEU A 105 22.65 9.35 3.41
C LEU A 105 22.20 10.61 4.17
N VAL A 106 22.85 11.75 3.96
CA VAL A 106 22.44 13.01 4.58
C VAL A 106 21.06 13.43 4.10
N ALA A 107 20.77 13.33 2.80
CA ALA A 107 19.44 13.63 2.25
C ALA A 107 18.35 12.76 2.90
N HIS A 108 18.57 11.46 3.03
CA HIS A 108 17.66 10.54 3.72
C HIS A 108 17.41 10.94 5.19
N LEU A 109 18.47 11.23 5.94
CA LEU A 109 18.34 11.67 7.34
C LEU A 109 17.64 13.02 7.46
N LEU A 110 17.81 13.93 6.49
CA LEU A 110 17.10 15.20 6.44
C LEU A 110 15.59 14.99 6.24
N VAL A 111 15.17 14.07 5.37
CA VAL A 111 13.74 13.69 5.24
C VAL A 111 13.20 13.17 6.58
N LEU A 112 13.92 12.25 7.23
CA LEU A 112 13.52 11.72 8.54
C LEU A 112 13.49 12.80 9.66
N CYS A 113 14.26 13.87 9.50
CA CYS A 113 14.26 15.04 10.38
C CYS A 113 13.28 16.15 9.96
N GLN A 114 12.38 15.91 9.00
CA GLN A 114 11.41 16.90 8.49
C GLN A 114 12.10 18.17 7.93
N ARG A 115 13.24 17.97 7.27
CA ARG A 115 14.01 18.99 6.54
C ARG A 115 14.00 18.66 5.04
N GLU A 116 12.82 18.43 4.48
CA GLU A 116 12.66 17.93 3.11
C GLU A 116 13.20 18.89 2.05
N VAL A 117 13.17 20.20 2.29
CA VAL A 117 13.72 21.20 1.35
C VAL A 117 15.24 21.04 1.23
N ASP A 118 15.94 20.87 2.35
CA ASP A 118 17.39 20.65 2.34
C ASP A 118 17.75 19.32 1.67
N ALA A 119 16.92 18.28 1.87
CA ALA A 119 17.09 16.99 1.21
C ALA A 119 16.93 17.10 -0.31
N LEU A 120 15.91 17.84 -0.77
CA LEU A 120 15.66 18.09 -2.20
C LEU A 120 16.82 18.85 -2.85
N ASP A 121 17.39 19.85 -2.19
CA ASP A 121 18.55 20.59 -2.70
C ASP A 121 19.79 19.69 -2.87
N ILE A 122 20.00 18.75 -1.95
CA ILE A 122 21.08 17.75 -2.08
C ILE A 122 20.80 16.81 -3.26
N CYS A 123 19.59 16.27 -3.35
CA CYS A 123 19.19 15.36 -4.43
C CYS A 123 19.26 16.00 -5.81
N ASP A 124 18.81 17.25 -5.99
CA ASP A 124 18.89 17.95 -7.29
C ASP A 124 20.36 18.15 -7.73
N ARG A 125 21.23 18.59 -6.81
CA ARG A 125 22.66 18.75 -7.10
C ARG A 125 23.32 17.42 -7.47
N LEU A 126 23.06 16.36 -6.70
CA LEU A 126 23.59 15.03 -6.98
C LEU A 126 23.06 14.47 -8.32
N GLY A 127 21.76 14.62 -8.58
CA GLY A 127 21.12 14.16 -9.80
C GLY A 127 21.72 14.82 -11.06
N ARG A 128 22.14 16.09 -10.96
CA ARG A 128 22.85 16.80 -12.05
C ARG A 128 24.31 16.39 -12.20
N ALA A 129 24.97 16.03 -11.10
CA ALA A 129 26.39 15.67 -11.08
C ALA A 129 26.65 14.20 -11.44
N GLN A 130 25.65 13.34 -11.32
CA GLN A 130 25.76 11.88 -11.49
C GLN A 130 25.02 11.39 -12.75
N THR A 131 25.39 10.21 -13.21
CA THR A 131 24.70 9.48 -14.29
C THR A 131 24.36 8.06 -13.85
N GLY A 132 23.42 7.40 -14.55
CA GLY A 132 23.06 6.00 -14.27
C GLY A 132 22.57 5.78 -12.84
N ALA A 133 23.17 4.84 -12.13
CA ALA A 133 22.76 4.44 -10.78
C ALA A 133 22.80 5.60 -9.75
N GLY A 134 23.83 6.45 -9.78
CA GLY A 134 23.92 7.60 -8.87
C GLY A 134 22.80 8.62 -9.09
N CYS A 135 22.43 8.86 -10.35
CA CYS A 135 21.30 9.73 -10.71
C CYS A 135 19.97 9.11 -10.26
N ALA A 136 19.80 7.80 -10.47
CA ALA A 136 18.60 7.07 -10.02
C ALA A 136 18.41 7.13 -8.50
N LEU A 137 19.49 6.95 -7.73
CA LEU A 137 19.45 7.03 -6.26
C LEU A 137 19.12 8.45 -5.77
N ALA A 138 19.68 9.49 -6.39
CA ALA A 138 19.35 10.87 -6.07
C ALA A 138 17.88 11.19 -6.37
N ALA A 139 17.36 10.70 -7.50
CA ALA A 139 15.96 10.84 -7.89
C ALA A 139 15.00 10.11 -6.95
N GLU A 140 15.37 8.93 -6.46
CA GLU A 140 14.59 8.22 -5.44
C GLU A 140 14.54 9.02 -4.13
N GLY A 141 15.67 9.54 -3.64
CA GLY A 141 15.69 10.39 -2.45
C GLY A 141 14.83 11.65 -2.61
N ALA A 142 14.79 12.24 -3.81
CA ALA A 142 13.87 13.34 -4.12
C ALA A 142 12.40 12.88 -4.07
N ALA A 143 12.09 11.70 -4.61
CA ALA A 143 10.74 11.13 -4.55
C ALA A 143 10.29 10.89 -3.10
N GLU A 144 11.16 10.39 -2.23
CA GLU A 144 10.90 10.22 -0.79
C GLU A 144 10.63 11.56 -0.11
N ALA A 145 11.43 12.60 -0.39
CA ALA A 145 11.22 13.93 0.16
C ALA A 145 9.87 14.54 -0.29
N TYR A 146 9.52 14.42 -1.58
CA TYR A 146 8.21 14.87 -2.07
C TYR A 146 7.05 14.07 -1.46
N ALA A 147 7.21 12.76 -1.27
CA ALA A 147 6.22 11.93 -0.61
C ALA A 147 6.01 12.35 0.86
N SER A 148 7.08 12.68 1.60
CA SER A 148 6.98 13.22 2.97
C SER A 148 6.21 14.55 3.02
N LEU A 149 6.39 15.40 2.00
CA LEU A 149 5.62 16.63 1.81
C LEU A 149 4.19 16.42 1.28
N GLN A 150 3.75 15.16 1.10
CA GLN A 150 2.47 14.79 0.48
C GLN A 150 2.26 15.35 -0.93
N ARG A 151 3.35 15.64 -1.64
CA ARG A 151 3.38 16.09 -3.04
C ARG A 151 3.46 14.89 -3.97
N TRP A 152 2.38 14.11 -4.02
CA TRP A 152 2.38 12.78 -4.63
C TRP A 152 2.65 12.79 -6.14
N ASP A 153 2.17 13.80 -6.87
CA ASP A 153 2.39 13.89 -8.32
C ASP A 153 3.86 14.19 -8.66
N GLU A 154 4.55 14.95 -7.81
CA GLU A 154 6.00 15.11 -7.88
C GLU A 154 6.72 13.81 -7.51
N ALA A 155 6.33 13.14 -6.41
CA ALA A 155 6.93 11.88 -6.00
C ALA A 155 6.82 10.80 -7.10
N ASP A 156 5.65 10.67 -7.73
CA ASP A 156 5.40 9.75 -8.85
C ASP A 156 6.28 10.07 -10.07
N ARG A 157 6.46 11.36 -10.39
CA ARG A 157 7.35 11.79 -11.48
C ARG A 157 8.81 11.45 -11.19
N TRP A 158 9.27 11.72 -9.97
CA TRP A 158 10.65 11.48 -9.58
C TRP A 158 10.98 9.98 -9.46
N ILE A 159 10.09 9.15 -8.93
CA ILE A 159 10.32 7.70 -8.88
C ILE A 159 10.28 7.07 -10.29
N ALA A 160 9.42 7.57 -11.19
CA ALA A 160 9.43 7.13 -12.58
C ALA A 160 10.73 7.53 -13.30
N PHE A 161 11.23 8.74 -13.05
CA PHE A 161 12.53 9.18 -13.54
C PHE A 161 13.67 8.32 -12.97
N ALA A 162 13.65 7.98 -11.68
CA ALA A 162 14.62 7.11 -11.05
C ALA A 162 14.68 5.72 -11.73
N ILE A 163 13.51 5.11 -11.99
CA ILE A 163 13.41 3.83 -12.70
C ILE A 163 14.01 3.95 -14.10
N ALA A 164 13.62 4.97 -14.87
CA ALA A 164 14.15 5.18 -16.21
C ALA A 164 15.68 5.40 -16.22
N ALA A 165 16.20 6.16 -15.25
CA ALA A 165 17.64 6.37 -15.09
C ALA A 165 18.38 5.06 -14.76
N ALA A 166 17.84 4.23 -13.86
CA ALA A 166 18.41 2.93 -13.52
C ALA A 166 18.37 1.94 -14.71
N GLU A 167 17.28 1.94 -15.47
CA GLU A 167 17.12 1.08 -16.66
C GLU A 167 17.98 1.53 -17.84
N SER A 168 18.34 2.82 -17.93
CA SER A 168 19.24 3.34 -18.96
C SER A 168 20.68 2.83 -18.83
N VAL A 169 21.05 2.28 -17.66
CA VAL A 169 22.36 1.64 -17.45
C VAL A 169 22.45 0.38 -18.33
N PRO A 170 23.55 0.19 -19.10
CA PRO A 170 23.72 -1.01 -19.92
C PRO A 170 23.59 -2.28 -19.09
N ALA A 171 22.99 -3.32 -19.65
CA ALA A 171 22.62 -4.54 -18.91
C ALA A 171 23.78 -5.16 -18.12
N ASP A 172 25.00 -5.14 -18.66
CA ASP A 172 26.21 -5.69 -18.01
C ASP A 172 26.60 -4.95 -16.72
N TYR A 173 26.12 -3.72 -16.54
CA TYR A 173 26.39 -2.86 -15.38
C TYR A 173 25.11 -2.51 -14.61
N ARG A 174 23.96 -3.04 -15.04
CA ARG A 174 22.67 -2.74 -14.43
C ARG A 174 22.52 -3.51 -13.13
N ASP A 175 22.33 -2.79 -12.04
CA ASP A 175 21.95 -3.39 -10.77
C ASP A 175 20.44 -3.76 -10.80
N ALA A 176 20.15 -5.04 -11.05
CA ALA A 176 18.77 -5.55 -11.05
C ALA A 176 18.08 -5.39 -9.68
N SER A 177 18.85 -5.37 -8.58
CA SER A 177 18.31 -5.16 -7.25
C SER A 177 17.82 -3.71 -7.07
N LEU A 178 18.55 -2.74 -7.64
CA LEU A 178 18.15 -1.33 -7.66
C LEU A 178 16.82 -1.14 -8.40
N VAL A 179 16.68 -1.68 -9.61
CA VAL A 179 15.44 -1.55 -10.39
C VAL A 179 14.25 -2.18 -9.66
N THR A 180 14.42 -3.40 -9.15
CA THR A 180 13.38 -4.10 -8.36
C THR A 180 12.95 -3.27 -7.15
N ARG A 181 13.91 -2.68 -6.44
CA ARG A 181 13.66 -1.80 -5.30
C ARG A 181 12.91 -0.53 -5.68
N LEU A 182 13.28 0.13 -6.77
CA LEU A 182 12.57 1.34 -7.23
C LEU A 182 11.12 1.06 -7.61
N HIS A 183 10.83 -0.09 -8.21
CA HIS A 183 9.44 -0.55 -8.42
C HIS A 183 8.69 -0.80 -7.10
N ALA A 184 9.36 -1.40 -6.11
CA ALA A 184 8.78 -1.57 -4.78
C ALA A 184 8.51 -0.21 -4.09
N SER A 185 9.44 0.75 -4.17
CA SER A 185 9.27 2.11 -3.66
C SER A 185 8.09 2.82 -4.33
N LYS A 186 7.96 2.70 -5.66
CA LYS A 186 6.79 3.21 -6.40
C LYS A 186 5.48 2.62 -5.89
N GLN A 187 5.43 1.30 -5.67
CA GLN A 187 4.24 0.65 -5.12
C GLN A 187 3.92 1.14 -3.70
N VAL A 188 4.95 1.31 -2.86
CA VAL A 188 4.80 1.87 -1.51
C VAL A 188 4.21 3.28 -1.55
N PHE A 189 4.67 4.16 -2.45
CA PHE A 189 4.10 5.51 -2.58
C PHE A 189 2.65 5.47 -3.04
N ALA A 190 2.32 4.62 -4.02
CA ALA A 190 0.95 4.43 -4.48
C ALA A 190 0.03 3.95 -3.34
N ASP A 191 0.45 2.93 -2.59
CA ASP A 191 -0.26 2.41 -1.42
C ASP A 191 -0.39 3.46 -0.31
N THR A 192 0.65 4.29 -0.11
CA THR A 192 0.65 5.34 0.93
C THR A 192 -0.36 6.42 0.57
N ARG A 193 -0.30 6.94 -0.66
CA ARG A 193 -1.27 7.89 -1.19
C ARG A 193 -2.69 7.34 -1.07
N GLU A 194 -2.88 6.07 -1.45
CA GLU A 194 -4.18 5.41 -1.37
C GLU A 194 -4.74 5.39 0.05
N VAL A 195 -3.95 4.96 1.05
CA VAL A 195 -4.41 4.92 2.44
C VAL A 195 -4.64 6.31 3.00
N LEU A 196 -3.80 7.29 2.67
CA LEU A 196 -3.99 8.67 3.11
C LEU A 196 -5.22 9.33 2.48
N THR A 197 -5.57 8.95 1.24
CA THR A 197 -6.70 9.54 0.51
C THR A 197 -8.02 8.84 0.84
N HIS A 198 -8.03 7.52 1.00
CA HIS A 198 -9.24 6.70 1.07
C HIS A 198 -9.35 5.83 2.34
N GLY A 199 -8.30 5.79 3.16
CA GLY A 199 -8.23 4.98 4.37
C GLY A 199 -7.80 3.53 4.13
N ILE A 200 -7.39 2.86 5.21
CA ILE A 200 -6.94 1.47 5.18
C ILE A 200 -8.05 0.49 4.74
N GLY A 201 -9.30 0.81 5.06
CA GLY A 201 -10.47 0.03 4.65
C GLY A 201 -10.62 -0.06 3.14
N TYR A 202 -10.37 1.05 2.42
CA TYR A 202 -10.38 1.05 0.96
C TYR A 202 -9.29 0.16 0.39
N ARG A 203 -8.06 0.26 0.89
CA ARG A 203 -6.93 -0.56 0.43
C ARG A 203 -7.21 -2.04 0.60
N LEU A 204 -7.65 -2.47 1.79
CA LEU A 204 -8.00 -3.87 2.04
C LEU A 204 -9.12 -4.35 1.12
N TYR A 205 -10.14 -3.51 0.91
CA TYR A 205 -11.25 -3.80 0.00
C TYR A 205 -10.80 -3.94 -1.45
N ARG A 206 -9.94 -3.03 -1.95
CA ARG A 206 -9.38 -3.11 -3.31
C ARG A 206 -8.58 -4.40 -3.47
N LEU A 207 -7.64 -4.67 -2.58
CA LEU A 207 -6.79 -5.87 -2.63
C LEU A 207 -7.65 -7.15 -2.61
N ALA A 208 -8.68 -7.21 -1.76
CA ALA A 208 -9.59 -8.35 -1.72
C ALA A 208 -10.33 -8.54 -3.05
N ASN A 209 -10.78 -7.46 -3.68
CA ASN A 209 -11.41 -7.51 -5.00
C ASN A 209 -10.43 -7.88 -6.12
N GLU A 210 -9.16 -7.50 -6.05
CA GLU A 210 -8.13 -7.95 -7.00
C GLU A 210 -7.95 -9.46 -6.94
N ARG A 211 -7.84 -10.02 -5.72
CA ARG A 211 -7.75 -11.46 -5.51
C ARG A 211 -8.98 -12.19 -6.01
N ARG A 212 -10.18 -11.68 -5.68
CA ARG A 212 -11.45 -12.22 -6.18
C ARG A 212 -11.51 -12.21 -7.72
N ALA A 213 -11.18 -11.07 -8.34
CA ALA A 213 -11.19 -10.95 -9.80
C ALA A 213 -10.16 -11.86 -10.49
N ALA A 214 -9.07 -12.21 -9.80
CA ALA A 214 -8.09 -13.19 -10.24
C ALA A 214 -8.52 -14.66 -9.98
N GLY A 215 -9.69 -14.90 -9.37
CA GLY A 215 -10.18 -16.22 -8.98
C GLY A 215 -9.57 -16.77 -7.68
N ASP A 216 -8.74 -16.00 -6.98
CA ASP A 216 -8.18 -16.37 -5.68
C ASP A 216 -9.15 -16.01 -4.54
N ASN A 217 -10.26 -16.75 -4.51
CA ASN A 217 -11.33 -16.55 -3.53
C ASN A 217 -10.88 -16.81 -2.09
N ARG A 218 -9.86 -17.65 -1.88
CA ARG A 218 -9.33 -17.95 -0.55
C ARG A 218 -8.56 -16.75 0.01
N GLU A 219 -7.65 -16.17 -0.77
CA GLU A 219 -6.92 -14.97 -0.34
C GLU A 219 -7.85 -13.76 -0.20
N ALA A 220 -8.86 -13.64 -1.07
CA ALA A 220 -9.89 -12.61 -0.96
C ALA A 220 -10.66 -12.69 0.37
N VAL A 221 -11.08 -13.88 0.80
CA VAL A 221 -11.76 -14.07 2.09
C VAL A 221 -10.88 -13.64 3.27
N VAL A 222 -9.58 -13.97 3.26
CA VAL A 222 -8.65 -13.55 4.31
C VAL A 222 -8.58 -12.02 4.42
N LEU A 223 -8.54 -11.32 3.28
CA LEU A 223 -8.51 -9.86 3.24
C LEU A 223 -9.84 -9.23 3.70
N TYR A 224 -10.98 -9.80 3.31
CA TYR A 224 -12.28 -9.35 3.81
C TYR A 224 -12.44 -9.59 5.32
N ASP A 225 -12.01 -10.75 5.83
CA ASP A 225 -12.03 -11.04 7.26
C ASP A 225 -11.17 -10.05 8.05
N ARG A 226 -9.97 -9.72 7.54
CA ARG A 226 -9.11 -8.69 8.13
C ARG A 226 -9.83 -7.33 8.16
N LEU A 227 -10.43 -6.91 7.06
CA LEU A 227 -11.16 -5.65 6.97
C LEU A 227 -12.29 -5.59 7.99
N LEU A 228 -13.11 -6.63 8.10
CA LEU A 228 -14.24 -6.69 9.02
C LEU A 228 -13.79 -6.67 10.48
N ALA A 229 -12.74 -7.45 10.83
CA ALA A 229 -12.17 -7.47 12.16
C ALA A 229 -11.62 -6.09 12.56
N GLN A 230 -10.92 -5.43 11.65
CA GLN A 230 -10.36 -4.11 11.85
C GLN A 230 -11.44 -3.03 11.94
N HIS A 231 -12.50 -3.12 11.13
CA HIS A 231 -13.64 -2.22 11.23
C HIS A 231 -14.31 -2.32 12.60
N ALA A 232 -14.52 -3.54 13.11
CA ALA A 232 -15.05 -3.76 14.45
C ALA A 232 -14.12 -3.20 15.54
N HIS A 233 -12.80 -3.35 15.38
CA HIS A 233 -11.80 -2.82 16.31
C HIS A 233 -11.75 -1.28 16.33
N ASN A 234 -11.89 -0.66 15.16
CA ASN A 234 -11.69 0.78 14.96
C ASN A 234 -12.97 1.60 15.16
N ARG A 235 -14.13 0.94 15.30
CA ARG A 235 -15.42 1.60 15.49
C ARG A 235 -15.40 2.50 16.72
N GLY A 236 -15.66 3.80 16.52
CA GLY A 236 -15.70 4.80 17.58
C GLY A 236 -14.33 5.29 18.06
N ARG A 237 -13.22 4.86 17.44
CA ARG A 237 -11.88 5.38 17.75
C ARG A 237 -11.69 6.79 17.17
N PRO A 238 -10.92 7.66 17.83
CA PRO A 238 -10.64 9.00 17.33
C PRO A 238 -9.77 8.94 16.07
N ILE A 239 -9.95 9.93 15.19
CA ILE A 239 -9.14 10.08 13.98
C ILE A 239 -7.82 10.74 14.35
N PHE A 240 -6.70 10.13 13.96
CA PHE A 240 -5.37 10.72 14.05
C PHE A 240 -4.76 10.86 12.66
N SER A 241 -3.94 11.90 12.48
CA SER A 241 -3.12 12.02 11.28
C SER A 241 -1.97 11.02 11.35
N ILE A 242 -1.80 10.25 10.28
CA ILE A 242 -0.61 9.44 10.04
C ILE A 242 0.28 10.15 9.00
N ALA A 243 1.59 10.00 9.11
CA ALA A 243 2.55 10.59 8.18
C ALA A 243 3.11 9.57 7.17
N SER A 244 2.97 8.27 7.43
CA SER A 244 3.58 7.20 6.64
C SER A 244 2.85 5.87 6.83
N LEU A 245 2.96 4.95 5.86
CA LEU A 245 2.51 3.56 6.02
C LEU A 245 3.24 2.80 7.12
N ALA A 246 4.46 3.22 7.46
CA ALA A 246 5.23 2.62 8.54
C ALA A 246 4.71 3.03 9.94
N ASP A 247 3.77 3.97 10.00
CA ASP A 247 3.14 4.36 11.26
C ASP A 247 2.29 3.18 11.79
N PRO A 248 2.61 2.62 12.96
CA PRO A 248 1.87 1.46 13.49
C PRO A 248 0.38 1.77 13.74
N ARG A 249 0.01 3.06 13.85
CA ARG A 249 -1.37 3.51 14.04
C ARG A 249 -2.19 3.49 12.74
N ILE A 250 -1.58 3.18 11.60
CA ILE A 250 -2.32 3.01 10.34
C ILE A 250 -3.44 1.98 10.47
N GLU A 251 -3.19 0.93 11.26
CA GLU A 251 -4.17 -0.13 11.50
C GLU A 251 -5.33 0.33 12.39
N ASP A 252 -5.17 1.44 13.11
CA ASP A 252 -6.20 2.03 13.97
C ASP A 252 -7.09 3.05 13.21
N LEU A 253 -6.80 3.33 11.94
CA LEU A 253 -7.57 4.30 11.17
C LEU A 253 -9.05 3.86 11.01
N PRO A 254 -10.02 4.78 11.13
CA PRO A 254 -11.42 4.45 10.93
C PRO A 254 -11.66 3.82 9.55
N ILE A 255 -12.42 2.73 9.54
CA ILE A 255 -12.88 2.10 8.30
C ILE A 255 -14.33 2.53 8.06
N HIS A 256 -14.60 3.15 6.92
CA HIS A 256 -15.95 3.55 6.54
C HIS A 256 -16.89 2.35 6.41
N ASP A 257 -18.12 2.50 6.92
CA ASP A 257 -19.15 1.46 6.95
C ASP A 257 -19.41 0.85 5.56
N ILE A 258 -19.28 1.65 4.49
CA ILE A 258 -19.50 1.18 3.12
C ILE A 258 -18.53 0.05 2.71
N TYR A 259 -17.26 0.13 3.13
CA TYR A 259 -16.28 -0.90 2.83
C TYR A 259 -16.55 -2.17 3.64
N ALA A 260 -16.98 -2.04 4.90
CA ALA A 260 -17.36 -3.17 5.74
C ALA A 260 -18.64 -3.85 5.24
N ALA A 261 -19.63 -3.08 4.77
CA ALA A 261 -20.85 -3.59 4.15
C ALA A 261 -20.53 -4.38 2.87
N ALA A 262 -19.72 -3.81 1.98
CA ALA A 262 -19.29 -4.48 0.75
C ALA A 262 -18.47 -5.75 1.05
N ALA A 263 -17.52 -5.67 1.99
CA ALA A 263 -16.72 -6.82 2.42
C ALA A 263 -17.56 -7.95 2.99
N SER A 264 -18.60 -7.64 3.78
CA SER A 264 -19.50 -8.65 4.35
C SER A 264 -20.21 -9.47 3.27
N VAL A 265 -20.66 -8.80 2.19
CA VAL A 265 -21.34 -9.45 1.07
C VAL A 265 -20.37 -10.20 0.18
N TYR A 266 -19.25 -9.59 -0.22
CA TYR A 266 -18.29 -10.19 -1.13
C TYR A 266 -17.50 -11.33 -0.50
N ARG A 267 -17.29 -11.31 0.82
CA ARG A 267 -16.85 -12.48 1.56
C ARG A 267 -17.80 -13.66 1.37
N GLY A 268 -19.11 -13.43 1.52
CA GLY A 268 -20.13 -14.44 1.28
C GLY A 268 -20.14 -14.96 -0.16
N ALA A 269 -19.96 -14.08 -1.14
CA ALA A 269 -19.84 -14.45 -2.55
C ALA A 269 -18.63 -15.36 -2.82
N CYS A 270 -17.44 -15.01 -2.30
CA CYS A 270 -16.25 -15.86 -2.43
C CYS A 270 -16.44 -17.25 -1.80
N LEU A 271 -17.10 -17.33 -0.64
CA LEU A 271 -17.42 -18.61 0.01
C LEU A 271 -18.37 -19.46 -0.84
N LEU A 272 -19.38 -18.83 -1.44
CA LEU A 272 -20.31 -19.48 -2.36
C LEU A 272 -19.56 -20.05 -3.58
N GLU A 273 -18.71 -19.26 -4.22
CA GLU A 273 -17.90 -19.69 -5.38
C GLU A 273 -16.93 -20.84 -5.04
N MET A 274 -16.49 -20.94 -3.79
CA MET A 274 -15.68 -22.06 -3.28
C MET A 274 -16.52 -23.30 -2.88
N GLY A 275 -17.86 -23.24 -3.00
CA GLY A 275 -18.76 -24.31 -2.57
C GLY A 275 -18.93 -24.44 -1.06
N GLN A 276 -18.49 -23.45 -0.28
CA GLN A 276 -18.61 -23.40 1.18
C GLN A 276 -19.99 -22.84 1.58
N TYR A 277 -21.05 -23.56 1.19
CA TYR A 277 -22.43 -23.06 1.26
C TYR A 277 -22.89 -22.71 2.67
N ARG A 278 -22.47 -23.47 3.70
CA ARG A 278 -22.86 -23.22 5.09
C ARG A 278 -22.24 -21.92 5.62
N GLU A 279 -20.94 -21.73 5.37
CA GLU A 279 -20.23 -20.51 5.73
C GLU A 279 -20.75 -19.31 4.96
N ALA A 280 -21.02 -19.47 3.65
CA ALA A 280 -21.62 -18.44 2.80
C ALA A 280 -23.00 -18.01 3.34
N GLN A 281 -23.87 -18.98 3.64
CA GLN A 281 -25.20 -18.71 4.20
C GLN A 281 -25.13 -17.92 5.51
N SER A 282 -24.21 -18.30 6.41
CA SER A 282 -24.01 -17.61 7.69
C SER A 282 -23.53 -16.16 7.48
N ALA A 283 -22.52 -15.97 6.62
CA ALA A 283 -21.96 -14.66 6.31
C ALA A 283 -23.00 -13.73 5.67
N LEU A 284 -23.73 -14.21 4.67
CA LEU A 284 -24.74 -13.44 3.95
C LEU A 284 -25.96 -13.15 4.80
N THR A 285 -26.35 -14.06 5.69
CA THR A 285 -27.42 -13.81 6.66
C THR A 285 -27.03 -12.66 7.59
N THR A 286 -25.79 -12.65 8.07
CA THR A 286 -25.25 -11.56 8.90
C THR A 286 -25.25 -10.24 8.12
N ALA A 287 -24.76 -10.24 6.88
CA ALA A 287 -24.77 -9.06 6.02
C ALA A 287 -26.20 -8.52 5.77
N ALA A 288 -27.19 -9.41 5.63
CA ALA A 288 -28.59 -9.04 5.39
C ALA A 288 -29.36 -8.56 6.64
N GLN A 289 -28.76 -8.63 7.84
CA GLN A 289 -29.37 -8.07 9.06
C GLN A 289 -29.40 -6.54 9.03
N ASP A 290 -28.40 -5.91 8.40
CA ASP A 290 -28.41 -4.47 8.18
C ASP A 290 -29.32 -4.12 6.99
N ARG A 291 -30.57 -3.80 7.31
CA ARG A 291 -31.59 -3.40 6.31
C ARG A 291 -31.31 -2.05 5.65
N SER A 292 -30.40 -1.25 6.23
CA SER A 292 -29.99 0.04 5.67
C SER A 292 -28.83 -0.08 4.68
N SER A 293 -28.13 -1.22 4.67
CA SER A 293 -26.99 -1.47 3.81
C SER A 293 -27.33 -1.27 2.32
N PRO A 294 -26.49 -0.55 1.55
CA PRO A 294 -26.70 -0.39 0.11
C PRO A 294 -26.43 -1.69 -0.67
N TYR A 295 -25.93 -2.73 0.00
CA TYR A 295 -25.68 -4.07 -0.55
C TYR A 295 -26.75 -5.10 -0.20
N LEU A 296 -27.85 -4.71 0.45
CA LEU A 296 -28.85 -5.67 0.95
C LEU A 296 -29.45 -6.55 -0.15
N ALA A 297 -29.81 -5.97 -1.30
CA ALA A 297 -30.38 -6.75 -2.41
C ALA A 297 -29.41 -7.82 -2.93
N GLU A 298 -28.12 -7.52 -3.01
CA GLU A 298 -27.11 -8.48 -3.43
C GLU A 298 -26.93 -9.59 -2.38
N ALA A 299 -26.91 -9.24 -1.08
CA ALA A 299 -26.87 -10.24 -0.02
C ALA A 299 -28.08 -11.19 -0.06
N LEU A 300 -29.28 -10.65 -0.25
CA LEU A 300 -30.50 -11.44 -0.40
C LEU A 300 -30.47 -12.32 -1.65
N ARG A 301 -30.00 -11.79 -2.78
CA ARG A 301 -29.84 -12.56 -4.01
C ARG A 301 -28.87 -13.74 -3.81
N LEU A 302 -27.69 -13.49 -3.23
CA LEU A 302 -26.70 -14.53 -2.95
C LEU A 302 -27.20 -15.57 -1.91
N LEU A 303 -28.06 -15.17 -0.97
CA LEU A 303 -28.77 -16.14 -0.11
C LEU A 303 -29.71 -17.04 -0.91
N GLY A 304 -30.34 -16.49 -1.96
CA GLY A 304 -31.12 -17.28 -2.91
C GLY A 304 -30.25 -18.28 -3.66
N ASP A 305 -29.10 -17.83 -4.19
CA ASP A 305 -28.14 -18.70 -4.87
C ASP A 305 -27.66 -19.82 -3.93
N THR A 306 -27.32 -19.48 -2.67
CA THR A 306 -26.88 -20.44 -1.66
C THR A 306 -27.97 -21.48 -1.33
N ALA A 307 -29.24 -21.07 -1.24
CA ALA A 307 -30.35 -22.00 -1.02
C ALA A 307 -30.56 -22.95 -2.20
N LEU A 308 -30.47 -22.41 -3.42
CA LEU A 308 -30.65 -23.17 -4.65
C LEU A 308 -29.50 -24.16 -4.88
N GLU A 309 -28.26 -23.71 -4.80
CA GLU A 309 -27.07 -24.51 -5.12
C GLU A 309 -26.64 -25.40 -3.94
N GLY A 310 -26.72 -24.89 -2.71
CA GLY A 310 -26.27 -25.61 -1.52
C GLY A 310 -27.29 -26.60 -0.96
N SER A 311 -28.59 -26.30 -1.04
CA SER A 311 -29.65 -27.15 -0.46
C SER A 311 -30.71 -27.64 -1.45
N GLY A 312 -30.72 -27.14 -2.70
CA GLY A 312 -31.78 -27.45 -3.66
C GLY A 312 -33.16 -26.88 -3.29
N ASP A 313 -33.24 -25.95 -2.32
CA ASP A 313 -34.51 -25.38 -1.86
C ASP A 313 -34.95 -24.23 -2.76
N ALA A 314 -35.63 -24.61 -3.85
CA ALA A 314 -36.14 -23.66 -4.84
C ALA A 314 -37.18 -22.68 -4.26
N ILE A 315 -37.97 -23.09 -3.26
CA ILE A 315 -39.00 -22.24 -2.65
C ILE A 315 -38.32 -21.14 -1.83
N LEU A 316 -37.34 -21.51 -1.01
CA LEU A 316 -36.54 -20.55 -0.26
C LEU A 316 -35.80 -19.60 -1.19
N ALA A 317 -35.18 -20.12 -2.25
CA ALA A 317 -34.47 -19.31 -3.23
C ALA A 317 -35.39 -18.27 -3.89
N ALA A 318 -36.54 -18.69 -4.42
CA ALA A 318 -37.53 -17.80 -5.05
C ALA A 318 -38.02 -16.70 -4.10
N ARG A 319 -38.19 -17.02 -2.80
CA ARG A 319 -38.52 -16.03 -1.78
C ARG A 319 -37.42 -15.00 -1.61
N ARG A 320 -36.15 -15.42 -1.53
CA ARG A 320 -35.00 -14.52 -1.38
C ARG A 320 -34.81 -13.60 -2.59
N TYR A 321 -34.96 -14.11 -3.80
CA TYR A 321 -34.93 -13.27 -5.00
C TYR A 321 -36.07 -12.23 -5.01
N SER A 322 -37.26 -12.63 -4.57
CA SER A 322 -38.40 -11.70 -4.47
C SER A 322 -38.18 -10.61 -3.41
N GLU A 323 -37.57 -10.96 -2.26
CA GLU A 323 -37.15 -9.99 -1.25
C GLU A 323 -36.11 -9.00 -1.80
N ALA A 324 -35.14 -9.48 -2.60
CA ALA A 324 -34.15 -8.63 -3.23
C ALA A 324 -34.78 -7.62 -4.21
N ILE A 325 -35.69 -8.09 -5.08
CA ILE A 325 -36.42 -7.23 -6.03
C ILE A 325 -37.25 -6.18 -5.28
N ALA A 326 -37.99 -6.59 -4.25
CA ALA A 326 -38.80 -5.67 -3.46
C ALA A 326 -37.96 -4.56 -2.80
N TRP A 327 -36.76 -4.90 -2.29
CA TRP A 327 -35.85 -3.89 -1.75
C TRP A 327 -35.34 -2.95 -2.84
N LEU A 328 -35.01 -3.46 -4.03
CA LEU A 328 -34.55 -2.63 -5.15
C LEU A 328 -35.61 -1.63 -5.61
N ASP A 329 -36.87 -2.04 -5.62
CA ASP A 329 -38.00 -1.16 -5.94
C ASP A 329 -38.15 -0.04 -4.90
N GLN A 330 -37.96 -0.36 -3.62
CA GLN A 330 -37.93 0.63 -2.54
C GLN A 330 -36.69 1.54 -2.63
N ALA A 331 -35.53 0.99 -2.99
CA ALA A 331 -34.28 1.74 -3.15
C ALA A 331 -34.36 2.75 -4.29
N ALA A 332 -34.94 2.36 -5.43
CA ALA A 332 -35.12 3.24 -6.58
C ALA A 332 -36.06 4.43 -6.31
N ALA A 333 -36.95 4.30 -5.33
CA ALA A 333 -37.84 5.38 -4.90
C ALA A 333 -37.18 6.36 -3.91
N ARG A 334 -36.01 6.04 -3.36
CA ARG A 334 -35.27 6.94 -2.46
C ARG A 334 -34.50 7.97 -3.30
N PRO A 335 -34.45 9.24 -2.87
CA PRO A 335 -33.51 10.19 -3.46
C PRO A 335 -32.09 9.64 -3.27
N PRO A 336 -31.18 9.82 -4.26
CA PRO A 336 -29.80 9.43 -4.10
C PRO A 336 -29.24 10.08 -2.85
N THR A 337 -28.63 9.26 -2.00
CA THR A 337 -28.09 9.76 -0.73
C THR A 337 -26.94 10.71 -1.05
N ASP A 338 -27.08 11.99 -0.72
CA ASP A 338 -26.03 13.02 -0.85
C ASP A 338 -24.86 12.81 0.12
N ALA A 339 -24.85 11.66 0.82
CA ALA A 339 -23.71 11.20 1.57
C ALA A 339 -22.55 11.13 0.59
N ARG A 340 -21.62 12.07 0.76
CA ARG A 340 -20.29 12.02 0.17
C ARG A 340 -19.63 10.73 0.66
N LEU A 341 -19.98 9.61 0.04
CA LEU A 341 -19.34 8.34 0.26
C LEU A 341 -17.87 8.62 0.00
N LEU A 342 -17.02 8.36 0.99
CA LEU A 342 -15.57 8.45 0.89
C LEU A 342 -15.06 7.26 0.06
N VAL A 343 -15.60 7.17 -1.15
CA VAL A 343 -15.21 6.27 -2.23
C VAL A 343 -14.40 7.08 -3.23
N PRO A 344 -13.46 6.45 -3.95
CA PRO A 344 -12.71 7.13 -5.00
C PRO A 344 -13.64 7.80 -6.02
N ASP A 345 -13.22 8.91 -6.61
CA ASP A 345 -14.03 9.62 -7.62
C ASP A 345 -14.39 8.73 -8.81
N ALA A 346 -13.53 7.78 -9.16
CA ALA A 346 -13.80 6.76 -10.16
C ALA A 346 -15.02 5.85 -9.84
N SER A 347 -15.45 5.80 -8.58
CA SER A 347 -16.69 5.10 -8.15
C SER A 347 -17.92 6.01 -8.17
N ARG A 348 -17.77 7.34 -8.26
CA ARG A 348 -18.88 8.31 -8.21
C ARG A 348 -19.49 8.63 -9.58
N VAL A 349 -18.78 8.33 -10.67
CA VAL A 349 -19.10 8.84 -12.03
C VAL A 349 -19.33 7.70 -13.04
N VAL A 350 -19.71 6.50 -12.58
CA VAL A 350 -20.02 5.40 -13.52
C VAL A 350 -21.50 5.47 -13.93
N ALA A 351 -21.78 6.38 -14.87
CA ALA A 351 -23.12 6.59 -15.44
C ALA A 351 -23.58 5.45 -16.36
N ARG A 352 -22.68 4.55 -16.78
CA ARG A 352 -22.96 3.42 -17.67
C ARG A 352 -22.17 2.18 -17.21
N PRO A 353 -22.74 0.96 -17.31
CA PRO A 353 -21.96 -0.28 -17.12
C PRO A 353 -20.73 -0.25 -18.03
N ALA A 354 -19.59 -0.79 -17.58
CA ALA A 354 -18.42 -0.89 -18.46
C ALA A 354 -18.77 -1.73 -19.70
N ASP A 355 -18.22 -1.41 -20.88
CA ASP A 355 -18.55 -2.10 -22.14
C ASP A 355 -18.35 -3.63 -22.07
N ARG A 356 -17.43 -4.05 -21.20
CA ARG A 356 -17.11 -5.44 -20.87
C ARG A 356 -18.04 -6.10 -19.85
N MET A 357 -19.03 -5.42 -19.26
CA MET A 357 -19.86 -5.99 -18.19
C MET A 357 -20.92 -6.98 -18.67
N ARG A 358 -21.08 -7.23 -19.97
CA ARG A 358 -21.99 -8.25 -20.50
C ARG A 358 -21.18 -9.30 -21.24
N GLY A 359 -21.17 -10.51 -20.71
CA GLY A 359 -20.68 -11.71 -21.36
C GLY A 359 -21.82 -12.73 -21.51
N TYR A 360 -21.58 -13.71 -22.36
CA TYR A 360 -22.32 -14.97 -22.31
C TYR A 360 -21.33 -16.03 -21.89
N GLU A 361 -21.65 -16.82 -20.87
CA GLU A 361 -20.88 -18.04 -20.64
C GLU A 361 -21.19 -19.09 -21.72
N GLY A 362 -20.46 -20.20 -21.72
CA GLY A 362 -20.61 -21.28 -22.72
C GLY A 362 -22.01 -21.87 -22.81
N TRP A 363 -22.87 -21.61 -21.82
CA TRP A 363 -24.27 -22.04 -21.76
C TRP A 363 -25.27 -21.00 -22.29
N GLY A 364 -24.79 -19.84 -22.76
CA GLY A 364 -25.65 -18.75 -23.23
C GLY A 364 -26.34 -17.96 -22.12
N ASN A 365 -25.97 -18.20 -20.86
CA ASN A 365 -26.42 -17.34 -19.76
C ASN A 365 -25.65 -16.02 -19.80
N LEU A 366 -26.37 -14.93 -19.58
CA LEU A 366 -25.79 -13.61 -19.47
C LEU A 366 -24.95 -13.55 -18.19
N THR A 367 -23.63 -13.55 -18.34
CA THR A 367 -22.70 -13.32 -17.23
C THR A 367 -22.34 -11.85 -17.17
N TRP A 368 -22.29 -11.30 -15.96
CA TRP A 368 -21.88 -9.92 -15.77
C TRP A 368 -20.55 -9.88 -15.03
N PHE A 369 -19.62 -9.07 -15.55
CA PHE A 369 -18.29 -9.00 -14.97
C PHE A 369 -18.31 -8.34 -13.60
N HIS A 370 -17.43 -8.81 -12.72
CA HIS A 370 -17.19 -8.22 -11.41
C HIS A 370 -16.82 -6.74 -11.52
N ALA A 371 -17.15 -5.96 -10.49
CA ALA A 371 -16.66 -4.60 -10.35
C ALA A 371 -15.13 -4.57 -10.56
N SER A 372 -14.61 -3.55 -11.26
CA SER A 372 -13.15 -3.44 -11.34
C SER A 372 -12.61 -3.22 -9.94
N PRO A 373 -11.44 -3.76 -9.60
CA PRO A 373 -10.93 -3.63 -8.25
C PRO A 373 -10.83 -2.18 -7.80
N GLY A 374 -11.22 -1.90 -6.55
CA GLY A 374 -11.30 -0.55 -6.00
C GLY A 374 -12.58 0.23 -6.36
N GLN A 375 -13.49 -0.35 -7.15
CA GLN A 375 -14.79 0.28 -7.40
C GLN A 375 -15.83 -0.21 -6.41
N VAL A 376 -16.49 0.73 -5.74
CA VAL A 376 -17.57 0.47 -4.79
C VAL A 376 -18.89 0.70 -5.51
N TYR A 377 -19.42 -0.34 -6.15
CA TYR A 377 -20.71 -0.29 -6.83
C TYR A 377 -21.83 -0.71 -5.90
N ASN A 378 -22.83 0.15 -5.75
CA ASN A 378 -24.07 -0.12 -5.04
C ASN A 378 -25.18 0.83 -5.52
N ALA A 379 -26.36 0.74 -4.89
CA ALA A 379 -27.52 1.53 -5.25
C ALA A 379 -27.33 3.06 -5.11
N ASP A 380 -26.41 3.50 -4.25
CA ASP A 380 -26.11 4.92 -4.03
C ASP A 380 -24.98 5.44 -4.93
N THR A 381 -24.07 4.58 -5.39
CA THR A 381 -22.90 5.00 -6.19
C THR A 381 -23.08 4.84 -7.70
N CYS A 382 -24.04 4.01 -8.15
CA CYS A 382 -24.20 3.67 -9.56
C CYS A 382 -25.67 3.50 -9.95
N THR A 383 -26.14 4.29 -10.92
CA THR A 383 -27.54 4.29 -11.37
C THR A 383 -27.99 2.96 -11.99
N TRP A 384 -27.07 2.22 -12.62
CA TRP A 384 -27.37 0.93 -13.26
C TRP A 384 -27.29 -0.26 -12.30
N TYR A 385 -26.71 -0.09 -11.10
CA TYR A 385 -26.47 -1.21 -10.17
C TYR A 385 -27.78 -1.88 -9.71
N GLY A 386 -28.81 -1.07 -9.45
CA GLY A 386 -30.11 -1.59 -9.04
C GLY A 386 -30.76 -2.44 -10.12
N ASP A 387 -30.75 -1.96 -11.37
CA ASP A 387 -31.27 -2.69 -12.53
C ASP A 387 -30.49 -3.99 -12.78
N TYR A 388 -29.17 -3.96 -12.57
CA TYR A 388 -28.32 -5.14 -12.65
C TYR A 388 -28.72 -6.22 -11.63
N GLN A 389 -28.79 -5.87 -10.34
CA GLN A 389 -29.19 -6.82 -9.30
C GLN A 389 -30.63 -7.33 -9.52
N ARG A 390 -31.52 -6.47 -10.04
CA ARG A 390 -32.90 -6.85 -10.39
C ARG A 390 -32.92 -7.91 -11.48
N LEU A 391 -32.16 -7.71 -12.56
CA LEU A 391 -32.08 -8.65 -13.67
C LEU A 391 -31.56 -10.03 -13.21
N LEU A 392 -30.50 -10.04 -12.39
CA LEU A 392 -29.95 -11.30 -11.87
C LEU A 392 -30.97 -12.04 -11.00
N ALA A 393 -31.63 -11.33 -10.09
CA ALA A 393 -32.66 -11.92 -9.23
C ALA A 393 -33.86 -12.43 -10.06
N GLN A 394 -34.29 -11.70 -11.09
CA GLN A 394 -35.40 -12.10 -11.97
C GLN A 394 -35.07 -13.31 -12.84
N THR A 395 -33.83 -13.42 -13.32
CA THR A 395 -33.41 -14.55 -14.18
C THR A 395 -33.32 -15.85 -13.39
N ARG A 396 -32.92 -15.77 -12.11
CA ARG A 396 -32.76 -16.93 -11.23
C ARG A 396 -34.04 -17.35 -10.51
N ARG A 397 -35.00 -16.44 -10.33
CA ARG A 397 -36.32 -16.69 -9.73
C ARG A 397 -37.23 -17.39 -10.73
#